data_AF-A0A5B7QFM9-F1
#
_entry.id   AF-A0A5B7QFM9-F1
#
_cell.length_a   1.000
_cell.length_b   1.000
_cell.length_c   1.000
_cell.angle_alpha   90.00
_cell.angle_beta   90.00
_cell.angle_gamma   90.00
#
_symmetry.space_group_name_H-M   'P 1'
#
loop_
_entity.id
_entity.type
_entity.pdbx_description
1 polymer ?
#
loop_
_entity_poly.entity_id
_entity_poly.type
_entity_poly.pdbx_seq_one_letter_code
_entity_poly.pdbx_strand_id
1 'polypeptide(L)'
;KGKDPWVDKIYQLMETVDNAIPLPQRDIEKQFLMAVENVVSITGRGTVATGRVERGQIKVGDTVEVIGLKDTQTTTVIGLEMFQKTLEMSVAGDNVGILLRGVQKNEIQRGMVLAEPGSITPHTRFQAQVYILKKNEGGRHTSFLPGYRP
;
A
#
# COMPACT_ATOMS: atom_id res chain seq x y z
N LYS A 1 33.99 8.90 2.54
CA LYS A 1 34.17 9.27 3.96
C LYS A 1 35.49 10.03 4.12
N GLY A 2 35.50 11.18 4.80
CA GLY A 2 36.72 11.87 5.23
C GLY A 2 37.24 13.03 4.36
N LYS A 3 36.50 13.48 3.32
CA LYS A 3 36.90 14.63 2.48
C LYS A 3 36.00 15.85 2.63
N ASP A 4 34.73 15.64 2.96
CA ASP A 4 33.74 16.70 3.18
C ASP A 4 32.99 16.40 4.49
N PRO A 5 33.06 17.30 5.49
CA PRO A 5 32.46 17.07 6.80
C PRO A 5 30.91 16.94 6.75
N TRP A 6 30.24 17.53 5.77
CA TRP A 6 28.78 17.43 5.60
C TRP A 6 28.38 16.09 4.99
N VAL A 7 29.16 15.61 4.02
CA VAL A 7 28.96 14.28 3.43
C VAL A 7 29.16 13.19 4.49
N ASP A 8 30.12 13.37 5.40
CA ASP A 8 30.34 12.43 6.50
C ASP A 8 29.16 12.36 7.47
N LYS A 9 28.38 13.45 7.65
CA LYS A 9 27.14 13.42 8.42
C LYS A 9 26.04 12.59 7.76
N ILE A 10 25.95 12.61 6.43
CA ILE A 10 25.03 11.72 5.70
C ILE A 10 25.43 10.26 5.88
N TYR A 11 26.72 9.94 5.79
CA TYR A 11 27.18 8.58 6.06
C TYR A 11 26.92 8.14 7.50
N GLN A 12 27.13 9.02 8.47
CA GLN A 12 26.82 8.74 9.87
C GLN A 12 25.32 8.48 10.08
N LEU A 13 24.46 9.25 9.41
CA LEU A 13 23.02 9.02 9.41
C LEU A 13 22.66 7.64 8.84
N MET A 14 23.19 7.29 7.67
CA MET A 14 22.92 5.99 7.05
C MET A 14 23.40 4.83 7.93
N GLU A 15 24.59 4.95 8.53
CA GLU A 15 25.12 3.96 9.47
C GLU A 15 24.26 3.84 10.74
N THR A 16 23.70 4.95 11.21
CA THR A 16 22.75 4.94 12.34
C THR A 16 21.45 4.24 11.94
N VAL A 17 20.93 4.50 10.75
CA VAL A 17 19.73 3.84 10.21
C VAL A 17 19.95 2.33 10.11
N ASP A 18 21.06 1.91 9.50
CA ASP A 18 21.39 0.50 9.29
C ASP A 18 21.51 -0.28 10.61
N ASN A 19 22.03 0.36 11.66
CA ASN A 19 22.24 -0.28 12.97
C ASN A 19 21.02 -0.19 13.91
N ALA A 20 20.24 0.89 13.84
CA ALA A 20 19.15 1.14 14.77
C ALA A 20 17.79 0.62 14.29
N ILE A 21 17.59 0.48 12.97
CA ILE A 21 16.33 0.04 12.39
C ILE A 21 16.47 -1.43 11.95
N PRO A 22 15.87 -2.39 12.69
CA PRO A 22 15.93 -3.79 12.28
C PRO A 22 15.19 -3.99 10.96
N LEU A 23 15.68 -4.92 10.14
CA LEU A 23 14.97 -5.33 8.94
C LEU A 23 13.64 -5.97 9.33
N PRO A 24 12.50 -5.48 8.83
CA PRO A 24 11.20 -6.04 9.16
C PRO A 24 11.07 -7.44 8.57
N GLN A 25 10.47 -8.36 9.33
CA GLN A 25 10.09 -9.65 8.81
C GLN A 25 8.99 -9.47 7.76
N ARG A 26 9.19 -10.05 6.57
CA ARG A 26 8.22 -10.00 5.48
C ARG A 26 7.26 -11.18 5.60
N ASP A 27 5.97 -10.89 5.74
CA ASP A 27 4.90 -11.89 5.84
C ASP A 27 4.51 -12.46 4.47
N ILE A 28 5.41 -13.17 3.80
CA ILE A 28 5.21 -13.63 2.41
C ILE A 28 4.25 -14.81 2.26
N GLU A 29 4.02 -15.58 3.33
CA GLU A 29 3.17 -16.78 3.31
C GLU A 29 1.68 -16.48 3.60
N LYS A 30 1.36 -15.23 3.96
CA LYS A 30 -0.03 -14.81 4.19
C LYS A 30 -0.76 -14.59 2.86
N GLN A 31 -2.08 -14.52 2.92
CA GLN A 31 -2.89 -14.15 1.77
C GLN A 31 -2.55 -12.75 1.27
N PHE A 32 -2.45 -12.59 -0.05
CA PHE A 32 -2.02 -11.35 -0.69
C PHE A 32 -2.92 -10.18 -0.30
N LEU A 33 -2.28 -9.05 0.05
CA LEU A 33 -2.95 -7.77 0.25
C LEU A 33 -2.01 -6.63 -0.15
N MET A 34 -2.51 -5.71 -0.97
CA MET A 34 -1.82 -4.47 -1.33
C MET A 34 -2.80 -3.30 -1.27
N ALA A 35 -2.43 -2.25 -0.53
CA ALA A 35 -3.18 -1.00 -0.53
C ALA A 35 -2.93 -0.23 -1.82
N VAL A 36 -3.98 0.29 -2.45
CA VAL A 36 -3.86 1.13 -3.65
C VAL A 36 -3.52 2.55 -3.23
N GLU A 37 -2.31 2.99 -3.56
CA GLU A 37 -1.81 4.34 -3.27
C GLU A 37 -2.05 5.31 -4.44
N ASN A 38 -1.94 4.81 -5.68
CA ASN A 38 -2.19 5.58 -6.89
C ASN A 38 -2.67 4.68 -8.03
N VAL A 39 -3.31 5.29 -9.03
CA VAL A 39 -3.85 4.61 -10.21
C VAL A 39 -3.44 5.37 -11.47
N VAL A 40 -2.76 4.68 -12.37
CA VAL A 40 -2.29 5.23 -13.65
C VAL A 40 -2.93 4.43 -14.78
N SER A 41 -3.50 5.12 -15.76
CA SER A 41 -3.96 4.47 -17.00
C SER A 41 -2.87 4.60 -18.04
N ILE A 42 -2.42 3.47 -18.58
CA ILE A 42 -1.45 3.43 -19.67
C ILE A 42 -2.22 3.15 -20.97
N THR A 43 -2.20 4.13 -21.87
CA THR A 43 -2.85 4.01 -23.19
C THR A 43 -2.40 2.74 -23.89
N GLY A 44 -3.36 1.89 -24.27
CA GLY A 44 -3.11 0.63 -24.98
C GLY A 44 -2.60 -0.54 -24.11
N ARG A 45 -2.33 -0.35 -22.81
CA ARG A 45 -1.94 -1.47 -21.91
C ARG A 45 -2.97 -1.76 -20.82
N GLY A 46 -3.67 -0.73 -20.33
CA GLY A 46 -4.69 -0.87 -19.28
C GLY A 46 -4.38 -0.02 -18.05
N THR A 47 -4.98 -0.40 -16.92
CA THR A 47 -4.88 0.34 -15.66
C THR A 47 -3.86 -0.29 -14.73
N VAL A 48 -2.94 0.51 -14.23
CA VAL A 48 -1.91 0.13 -13.24
C VAL A 48 -2.29 0.69 -11.89
N ALA A 49 -2.40 -0.18 -10.90
CA ALA A 49 -2.51 0.19 -9.49
C ALA A 49 -1.13 0.12 -8.85
N THR A 50 -0.69 1.17 -8.18
CA THR A 50 0.59 1.18 -7.47
C THR A 50 0.37 1.19 -5.96
N GLY A 51 1.22 0.48 -5.23
CA GLY A 51 1.27 0.54 -3.77
C GLY A 51 2.31 -0.40 -3.21
N ARG A 52 2.42 -0.40 -1.88
CA ARG A 52 3.24 -1.37 -1.16
C ARG A 52 2.45 -2.64 -0.88
N VAL A 53 3.00 -3.81 -1.22
CA VAL A 53 2.44 -5.09 -0.80
C VAL A 53 2.53 -5.18 0.72
N GLU A 54 1.41 -5.25 1.41
CA GLU A 54 1.37 -5.31 2.88
C GLU A 54 1.74 -6.71 3.38
N ARG A 55 1.23 -7.74 2.71
CA ARG A 55 1.46 -9.14 3.06
C ARG A 55 1.23 -10.05 1.84
N GLY A 56 1.77 -11.26 1.95
CA GLY A 56 1.69 -12.28 0.93
C GLY A 56 2.59 -12.01 -0.26
N GLN A 57 2.25 -12.67 -1.36
CA GLN A 57 2.94 -12.56 -2.63
C GLN A 57 1.94 -12.63 -3.77
N ILE A 58 2.30 -12.07 -4.93
CA ILE A 58 1.48 -12.05 -6.13
C ILE A 58 2.35 -12.30 -7.36
N LYS A 59 1.81 -13.04 -8.34
CA LYS A 59 2.45 -13.33 -9.61
C LYS A 59 1.63 -12.80 -10.78
N VAL A 60 2.29 -12.64 -11.92
CA VAL A 60 1.59 -12.43 -13.19
C VAL A 60 0.73 -13.67 -13.48
N GLY A 61 -0.54 -13.46 -13.81
CA GLY A 61 -1.54 -14.50 -14.04
C GLY A 61 -2.46 -14.76 -12.85
N ASP A 62 -2.11 -14.30 -11.65
CA ASP A 62 -2.94 -14.48 -10.47
C ASP A 62 -4.24 -13.66 -10.57
N THR A 63 -5.28 -14.20 -9.94
CA THR A 63 -6.59 -13.53 -9.82
C THR A 63 -6.64 -12.78 -8.51
N VAL A 64 -7.15 -11.55 -8.53
CA VAL A 64 -7.29 -10.66 -7.36
C VAL A 64 -8.66 -9.99 -7.35
N GLU A 65 -9.10 -9.58 -6.18
CA GLU A 65 -10.26 -8.72 -5.99
C GLU A 65 -9.84 -7.28 -5.74
N VAL A 66 -10.54 -6.33 -6.38
CA VAL A 66 -10.47 -4.91 -6.07
C VAL A 66 -11.59 -4.61 -5.06
N ILE A 67 -11.21 -4.27 -3.83
CA ILE A 67 -12.14 -4.21 -2.68
C ILE A 67 -12.16 -2.81 -2.06
N GLY A 68 -13.36 -2.35 -1.69
CA GLY A 68 -13.60 -1.15 -0.90
C GLY A 68 -14.10 0.04 -1.71
N LEU A 69 -14.84 0.96 -1.08
CA LEU A 69 -15.43 2.19 -1.65
C LEU A 69 -16.46 2.00 -2.79
N LYS A 70 -16.39 0.90 -3.54
CA LYS A 70 -17.29 0.47 -4.60
C LYS A 70 -17.58 -1.03 -4.46
N ASP A 71 -18.43 -1.55 -5.34
CA ASP A 71 -18.68 -2.98 -5.43
C ASP A 71 -17.39 -3.74 -5.73
N THR A 72 -17.25 -4.92 -5.12
CA THR A 72 -16.07 -5.76 -5.30
C THR A 72 -16.07 -6.35 -6.70
N GLN A 73 -14.93 -6.26 -7.38
CA GLN A 73 -14.74 -6.83 -8.71
C GLN A 73 -13.50 -7.70 -8.77
N THR A 74 -13.59 -8.80 -9.50
CA THR A 74 -12.48 -9.74 -9.71
C THR A 74 -11.76 -9.41 -11.01
N THR A 75 -10.44 -9.47 -11.00
CA THR A 75 -9.60 -9.22 -12.17
C THR A 75 -8.35 -10.11 -12.15
N THR A 76 -7.64 -10.18 -13.27
CA THR A 76 -6.37 -10.89 -13.40
C THR A 76 -5.21 -9.90 -13.46
N VAL A 77 -4.12 -10.23 -12.77
CA VAL A 77 -2.84 -9.53 -12.86
C VAL A 77 -2.17 -9.91 -14.19
N ILE A 78 -1.88 -8.93 -15.04
CA ILE A 78 -1.24 -9.15 -16.35
C ILE A 78 0.18 -8.58 -16.45
N GLY A 79 0.64 -7.88 -15.42
CA GLY A 79 2.01 -7.39 -15.35
C GLY A 79 2.33 -6.85 -13.97
N LEU A 80 3.60 -6.98 -13.59
CA LEU A 80 4.17 -6.43 -12.37
C LEU A 80 5.41 -5.62 -12.76
N GLU A 81 5.53 -4.41 -12.23
CA GLU A 81 6.67 -3.53 -12.48
C GLU A 81 7.14 -2.83 -11.21
N MET A 82 8.45 -2.77 -11.00
CA MET A 82 9.08 -1.97 -9.94
C MET A 82 10.26 -1.20 -10.54
N PHE A 83 10.24 0.13 -10.45
CA PHE A 83 11.33 1.01 -10.94
C PHE A 83 11.81 0.68 -12.37
N GLN A 84 10.90 0.63 -13.35
CA GLN A 84 11.20 0.30 -14.76
C GLN A 84 11.73 -1.13 -14.98
N LYS A 85 11.56 -2.03 -14.01
CA LYS A 85 11.88 -3.45 -14.14
C LYS A 85 10.62 -4.29 -14.07
N THR A 86 10.43 -5.14 -15.06
CA THR A 86 9.37 -6.16 -15.03
C THR A 86 9.70 -7.23 -14.00
N LEU A 87 8.68 -7.67 -13.26
CA LEU A 87 8.78 -8.73 -12.28
C LEU A 87 7.86 -9.89 -12.67
N GLU A 88 8.26 -11.12 -12.33
CA GLU A 88 7.36 -12.29 -12.42
C GLU A 88 6.54 -12.45 -11.13
N MET A 89 7.08 -11.99 -10.00
CA MET A 89 6.50 -12.06 -8.67
C MET A 89 6.83 -10.80 -7.89
N SER A 90 5.92 -10.37 -7.02
CA SER A 90 6.16 -9.36 -5.98
C SER A 90 5.74 -9.90 -4.62
N VAL A 91 6.45 -9.48 -3.57
CA VAL A 91 6.27 -9.98 -2.20
C VAL A 91 6.04 -8.83 -1.21
N ALA A 92 5.58 -9.16 -0.01
CA ALA A 92 5.42 -8.20 1.09
C ALA A 92 6.63 -7.26 1.24
N GLY A 93 6.35 -5.95 1.32
CA GLY A 93 7.34 -4.88 1.43
C GLY A 93 7.75 -4.23 0.10
N ASP A 94 7.43 -4.84 -1.03
CA ASP A 94 7.72 -4.30 -2.35
C ASP A 94 6.80 -3.14 -2.72
N ASN A 95 7.36 -2.06 -3.28
CA ASN A 95 6.58 -1.00 -3.93
C ASN A 95 6.42 -1.35 -5.41
N VAL A 96 5.22 -1.77 -5.81
CA VAL A 96 4.98 -2.38 -7.13
C VAL A 96 3.83 -1.68 -7.86
N GLY A 97 3.95 -1.60 -9.17
CA GLY A 97 2.85 -1.32 -10.09
C GLY A 97 2.26 -2.63 -10.63
N ILE A 98 0.97 -2.85 -10.40
CA ILE A 98 0.23 -4.02 -10.84
C ILE A 98 -0.69 -3.62 -11.99
N LEU A 99 -0.42 -4.16 -13.18
CA LEU A 99 -1.27 -3.97 -14.35
C LEU A 99 -2.45 -4.95 -14.29
N LEU A 100 -3.67 -4.41 -14.35
CA LEU A 100 -4.91 -5.16 -14.20
C LEU A 100 -5.65 -5.31 -15.54
N ARG A 101 -6.12 -6.53 -15.81
CA ARG A 101 -6.89 -6.83 -17.02
C ARG A 101 -8.30 -6.24 -16.94
N GLY A 102 -8.69 -5.45 -17.94
CA GLY A 102 -10.08 -5.03 -18.13
C GLY A 102 -10.62 -4.06 -17.06
N VAL A 103 -9.78 -3.61 -16.13
CA VAL A 103 -10.14 -2.59 -15.14
C VAL A 103 -9.91 -1.21 -15.72
N GLN A 104 -10.92 -0.35 -15.66
CA GLN A 104 -10.85 1.04 -16.05
C GLN A 104 -10.40 1.92 -14.88
N LYS A 105 -9.82 3.09 -15.18
CA LYS A 105 -9.34 4.04 -14.16
C LYS A 105 -10.43 4.50 -13.19
N ASN A 106 -11.69 4.55 -13.62
CA ASN A 106 -12.81 4.93 -12.77
C ASN A 106 -13.32 3.77 -11.88
N GLU A 107 -12.91 2.53 -12.10
CA GLU A 107 -13.33 1.35 -11.32
C GLU A 107 -12.40 1.07 -10.14
N ILE A 108 -11.23 1.70 -10.11
CA ILE A 108 -10.23 1.56 -9.06
C ILE A 108 -9.71 2.93 -8.64
N GLN A 109 -9.56 3.15 -7.34
CA GLN A 109 -9.07 4.42 -6.80
C GLN A 109 -8.23 4.23 -5.55
N ARG A 110 -7.48 5.28 -5.19
CA ARG A 110 -6.73 5.33 -3.93
C ARG A 110 -7.65 5.02 -2.74
N GLY A 111 -7.16 4.21 -1.80
CA GLY A 111 -7.90 3.78 -0.62
C GLY A 111 -8.69 2.47 -0.80
N MET A 112 -8.77 1.94 -2.02
CA MET A 112 -9.15 0.54 -2.25
C MET A 112 -7.95 -0.38 -1.99
N VAL A 113 -8.18 -1.69 -1.99
CA VAL A 113 -7.14 -2.71 -1.87
C VAL A 113 -7.24 -3.75 -2.98
N LEU A 114 -6.10 -4.30 -3.38
CA LEU A 114 -6.03 -5.56 -4.14
C LEU A 114 -5.79 -6.69 -3.16
N ALA A 115 -6.61 -7.73 -3.20
CA ALA A 115 -6.49 -8.85 -2.28
C ALA A 115 -6.68 -10.20 -3.00
N GLU A 116 -6.16 -11.26 -2.39
CA GLU A 116 -6.53 -12.63 -2.77
C GLU A 116 -8.05 -12.81 -2.66
N PRO A 117 -8.73 -13.41 -3.66
CA PRO A 117 -10.18 -13.52 -3.66
C PRO A 117 -10.75 -14.16 -2.40
N GLY A 118 -11.73 -13.51 -1.77
CA GLY A 118 -12.39 -14.00 -0.55
C GLY A 118 -11.55 -13.90 0.73
N SER A 119 -10.32 -13.37 0.68
CA SER A 119 -9.46 -13.23 1.86
C SER A 119 -9.92 -12.12 2.83
N ILE A 120 -10.62 -11.10 2.33
CA ILE A 120 -11.16 -10.00 3.12
C ILE A 120 -12.50 -9.53 2.55
N THR A 121 -13.32 -8.87 3.37
CA THR A 121 -14.57 -8.24 2.93
C THR A 121 -14.67 -6.81 3.45
N PRO A 122 -15.30 -5.88 2.72
CA PRO A 122 -15.44 -4.50 3.17
C PRO A 122 -16.52 -4.39 4.27
N HIS A 123 -16.28 -3.53 5.26
CA HIS A 123 -17.21 -3.29 6.37
C HIS A 123 -17.50 -1.79 6.53
N THR A 124 -18.71 -1.45 6.99
CA THR A 124 -19.16 -0.06 7.21
C THR A 124 -19.37 0.30 8.67
N ARG A 125 -19.34 -0.68 9.57
CA ARG A 125 -19.51 -0.49 11.02
C ARG A 125 -18.47 -1.33 11.75
N PHE A 126 -17.83 -0.72 12.73
CA PHE A 126 -16.83 -1.38 13.58
C PHE A 126 -16.80 -0.70 14.94
N GLN A 127 -16.25 -1.39 15.93
CA GLN A 127 -15.87 -0.81 17.21
C GLN A 127 -14.37 -0.54 17.22
N ALA A 128 -13.95 0.56 17.82
CA ALA A 128 -12.54 0.94 17.89
C ALA A 128 -12.19 1.52 19.26
N GLN A 129 -10.94 1.29 19.65
CA GLN A 129 -10.29 2.03 20.73
C GLN A 129 -9.55 3.20 20.10
N VAL A 130 -9.82 4.42 20.54
CA VAL A 130 -9.28 5.64 19.91
C VAL A 130 -8.61 6.52 20.96
N TYR A 131 -7.40 6.98 20.67
CA TYR A 131 -6.72 8.03 21.42
C TYR A 131 -7.07 9.40 20.83
N ILE A 132 -7.55 10.32 21.67
CA ILE A 132 -7.89 11.68 21.24
C ILE A 132 -6.71 12.60 21.53
N LEU A 133 -6.10 13.12 20.46
CA LEU A 133 -4.96 14.02 20.58
C LEU A 133 -5.34 15.28 21.35
N LYS A 134 -4.45 15.69 22.25
CA LYS A 134 -4.50 16.95 22.97
C LYS A 134 -4.15 18.10 22.03
N LYS A 135 -4.57 19.32 22.40
CA LYS A 135 -4.24 20.55 21.66
C LYS A 135 -2.74 20.73 21.41
N ASN A 136 -1.90 20.43 22.40
CA ASN A 136 -0.44 20.57 22.28
C ASN A 136 0.20 19.51 21.37
N GLU A 137 -0.54 18.46 21.01
CA GLU A 137 -0.15 17.45 20.03
C GLU A 137 -0.66 17.80 18.62
N GLY A 138 -1.24 19.00 18.43
CA GLY A 138 -1.92 19.39 17.18
C GLY A 138 -3.35 18.85 17.06
N GLY A 139 -3.89 18.28 18.15
CA GLY A 139 -5.25 17.77 18.20
C GLY A 139 -6.30 18.87 18.30
N ARG A 140 -7.54 18.45 18.56
CA ARG A 140 -8.66 19.38 18.72
C ARG A 140 -8.49 20.24 19.98
N HIS A 141 -8.93 21.48 19.88
CA HIS A 141 -8.98 22.40 21.02
C HIS A 141 -10.19 22.14 21.92
N THR A 142 -11.26 21.57 21.36
CA THR A 142 -12.54 21.34 22.04
C THR A 142 -12.97 19.87 21.92
N SER A 143 -13.72 19.41 22.92
CA SER A 143 -14.34 18.09 22.94
C SER A 143 -15.38 17.93 21.83
N PHE A 144 -15.82 16.69 21.59
CA PHE A 144 -16.89 16.35 20.66
C PHE A 144 -17.86 15.37 21.33
N LEU A 145 -19.06 15.26 20.75
CA LEU A 145 -20.18 14.49 21.28
C LEU A 145 -20.53 13.32 20.33
N PRO A 146 -21.38 12.37 20.78
CA PRO A 146 -21.95 11.37 19.90
C PRO A 146 -22.57 11.99 18.64
N GLY A 147 -22.28 11.42 17.47
CA GLY A 147 -22.70 11.96 16.16
C GLY A 147 -21.65 12.82 15.46
N TYR A 148 -20.47 13.03 16.05
CA TYR A 148 -19.34 13.68 15.39
C TYR A 148 -18.94 12.96 14.09
N ARG A 149 -18.73 13.73 13.01
CA ARG A 149 -18.31 13.26 11.68
C ARG A 149 -16.94 13.88 11.36
N PRO A 150 -15.83 13.23 11.76
CA PRO A 150 -14.47 13.73 11.54
C PRO A 150 -14.09 13.80 10.07
#